data_AF-A0A091K9S2-F1
#
_entry.id   AF-A0A091K9S2-F1
#
_cell.length_a   1.000
_cell.length_b   1.000
_cell.length_c   1.000
_cell.angle_alpha   90.00
_cell.angle_beta   90.00
_cell.angle_gamma   90.00
#
_symmetry.space_group_name_H-M   'P 1'
#
loop_
_entity.id
_entity.type
_entity.pdbx_description
1 polymer ?
#
loop_
_entity_poly.entity_id
_entity_poly.type
_entity_poly.pdbx_seq_one_letter_code
_entity_poly.pdbx_strand_id
1 'polypeptide(L)' 'RGKGLKDIRVDEEVEIAVNLALERFRYGDDKEMEFPSSFTSTERAFVHRLCQSLG' A
#
# COMPACT_ATOMS: atom_id res chain seq x y z
N ARG A 1 14.16 -13.87 1.18
CA ARG A 1 14.29 -13.44 -0.23
C ARG A 1 13.09 -12.57 -0.57
N GLY A 2 13.21 -11.25 -0.41
CA GLY A 2 12.10 -10.34 -0.59
C GLY A 2 11.92 -9.98 -2.07
N LYS A 3 10.79 -10.35 -2.69
CA LYS A 3 10.43 -9.82 -4.01
C LYS A 3 10.36 -8.30 -3.92
N GLY A 4 11.08 -7.58 -4.78
CA GLY A 4 11.01 -6.12 -4.80
C GLY A 4 9.58 -5.65 -5.07
N LEU A 5 9.22 -4.46 -4.59
CA LEU A 5 7.95 -3.79 -4.93
C LEU A 5 7.70 -3.79 -6.45
N LYS A 6 8.78 -3.71 -7.23
CA LYS A 6 8.83 -3.75 -8.70
C LYS A 6 8.29 -5.04 -9.35
N ASP A 7 8.09 -6.12 -8.59
CA ASP A 7 7.55 -7.39 -9.13
C ASP A 7 6.01 -7.42 -9.12
N ILE A 8 5.38 -6.51 -8.37
CA ILE A 8 3.93 -6.45 -8.23
C ILE A 8 3.39 -5.41 -9.23
N ARG A 9 2.65 -5.88 -10.24
CA ARG A 9 1.98 -5.00 -11.20
C ARG A 9 0.63 -4.59 -10.63
N VAL A 10 0.51 -3.32 -10.24
CA VAL A 10 -0.75 -2.66 -9.89
C VAL A 10 -1.00 -1.53 -10.86
N ASP A 11 -2.25 -1.08 -10.96
CA ASP A 11 -2.56 0.11 -11.74
C ASP A 11 -1.94 1.35 -11.09
N GLU A 12 -1.51 2.31 -11.92
CA GLU A 12 -0.85 3.53 -11.45
C GLU A 12 -1.78 4.35 -10.54
N GLU A 13 -3.08 4.36 -10.81
CA GLU A 13 -4.06 5.03 -9.94
C GLU A 13 -4.05 4.44 -8.53
N VAL A 14 -3.95 3.11 -8.43
CA VAL A 14 -3.93 2.39 -7.15
C VAL A 14 -2.61 2.63 -6.43
N GLU A 15 -1.49 2.62 -7.14
CA GLU A 15 -0.19 2.96 -6.57
C GLU A 15 -0.20 4.38 -5.98
N ILE A 16 -0.68 5.37 -6.73
CA ILE A 16 -0.75 6.77 -6.27
C ILE A 16 -1.68 6.88 -5.06
N ALA A 17 -2.88 6.31 -5.13
CA ALA A 17 -3.87 6.39 -4.06
C ALA A 17 -3.35 5.77 -2.76
N VAL A 18 -2.71 4.60 -2.84
CA VAL A 18 -2.14 3.91 -1.67
C VAL A 18 -0.96 4.70 -1.09
N ASN A 19 -0.05 5.21 -1.91
CA ASN A 19 1.07 6.02 -1.42
C ASN A 19 0.58 7.28 -0.70
N LEU A 20 -0.38 8.00 -1.29
CA LEU A 20 -0.95 9.20 -0.67
C LEU A 20 -1.69 8.88 0.63
N ALA A 21 -2.46 7.78 0.67
CA ALA A 21 -3.15 7.34 1.87
C ALA A 21 -2.17 7.00 3.00
N LEU A 22 -1.10 6.27 2.70
CA LEU A 22 -0.07 5.91 3.67
C LEU A 22 0.75 7.11 4.14
N GLU A 23 1.04 8.07 3.26
CA GLU A 23 1.71 9.32 3.63
C GLU A 23 0.86 10.11 4.63
N ARG A 24 -0.43 10.28 4.32
CA ARG A 24 -1.39 10.95 5.22
C ARG A 24 -1.53 10.20 6.55
N PHE A 25 -1.60 8.88 6.51
CA PHE A 25 -1.66 8.06 7.72
C PHE A 25 -0.40 8.21 8.58
N ARG A 26 0.79 8.20 7.96
CA ARG A 26 2.08 8.31 8.66
C ARG A 26 2.28 9.64 9.37
N TYR A 27 1.77 10.73 8.79
CA TYR A 27 1.86 12.07 9.37
C TYR A 27 0.60 12.51 10.12
N GLY A 28 -0.43 11.68 10.16
CA GLY A 28 -1.67 11.92 10.89
C GLY A 28 -1.64 11.38 12.32
N ASP A 29 -2.74 11.58 13.04
CA ASP A 29 -2.96 11.04 14.38
C ASP A 29 -3.71 9.68 14.36
N ASP A 30 -4.09 9.21 13.18
CA ASP A 30 -4.80 7.94 13.00
C ASP A 30 -3.92 6.77 13.44
N LYS A 31 -4.48 5.88 14.25
CA LYS A 31 -3.79 4.66 14.71
C LYS A 31 -4.00 3.48 13.78
N GLU A 32 -5.10 3.50 13.03
CA GLU A 32 -5.54 2.41 12.17
C GLU A 32 -6.15 3.00 10.89
N MET A 33 -5.95 2.33 9.76
CA MET A 33 -6.54 2.69 8.47
C MET A 33 -7.16 1.43 7.86
N GLU A 34 -8.42 1.54 7.44
CA GLU A 34 -9.10 0.46 6.73
C GLU A 34 -8.75 0.50 5.23
N PHE A 35 -8.43 -0.66 4.66
CA PHE A 35 -8.25 -0.80 3.22
C PHE A 35 -9.58 -1.15 2.54
N PRO A 36 -9.83 -0.64 1.32
CA PRO A 36 -11.05 -0.94 0.58
C PRO A 36 -11.21 -2.45 0.36
N SER A 37 -12.42 -2.98 0.60
CA SER A 37 -12.73 -4.39 0.34
C SER A 37 -12.56 -4.75 -1.15
N SER A 38 -12.75 -3.77 -2.04
CA SER A 38 -12.58 -3.89 -3.49
C SER A 38 -11.16 -4.20 -3.95
N PHE A 39 -10.14 -4.08 -3.09
CA PHE A 39 -8.77 -4.42 -3.46
C PHE A 39 -8.64 -5.91 -3.77
N THR A 40 -8.13 -6.19 -4.96
CA THR A 40 -7.71 -7.49 -5.44
C THR A 40 -6.53 -8.03 -4.63
N SER A 41 -6.24 -9.32 -4.78
CA SER A 41 -5.11 -9.97 -4.09
C SER A 41 -3.77 -9.32 -4.44
N THR A 42 -3.59 -8.87 -5.68
CA THR A 42 -2.35 -8.21 -6.15
C THR A 42 -2.17 -6.84 -5.50
N GLU A 43 -3.23 -6.03 -5.42
CA GLU A 43 -3.19 -4.70 -4.80
C GLU A 43 -2.95 -4.81 -3.29
N ARG A 44 -3.58 -5.78 -2.63
CA ARG A 44 -3.27 -6.06 -1.22
C ARG A 44 -1.82 -6.46 -1.04
N ALA A 45 -1.29 -7.35 -1.89
CA ALA A 45 0.12 -7.73 -1.82
C ALA A 45 1.05 -6.53 -2.00
N PHE A 46 0.71 -5.58 -2.88
CA PHE A 46 1.42 -4.31 -3.03
C PHE A 46 1.42 -3.50 -1.74
N VAL A 47 0.24 -3.24 -1.16
CA VAL A 47 0.09 -2.53 0.13
C VAL A 47 0.93 -3.19 1.22
N HIS A 48 0.78 -4.50 1.42
CA HIS A 48 1.52 -5.24 2.43
C HIS A 48 3.03 -5.08 2.27
N ARG A 49 3.50 -5.12 1.02
CA ARG A 49 4.91 -4.96 0.71
C ARG A 49 5.41 -3.54 0.93
N LEU A 50 4.59 -2.55 0.59
CA LEU A 50 4.90 -1.14 0.75
C LEU A 50 5.00 -0.79 2.24
N CYS A 51 4.02 -1.20 3.05
CA CYS A 51 4.06 -1.03 4.50
C CYS A 51 5.29 -1.72 5.10
N GLN A 52 5.61 -2.97 4.70
CA GLN A 52 6.84 -3.64 5.15
C GLN A 52 8.12 -2.87 4.85
N SER A 53 8.15 -2.07 3.78
CA SER A 53 9.33 -1.29 3.40
C SER A 53 9.47 0.01 4.19
N LEU A 54 8.40 0.50 4.84
CA LEU A 54 8.37 1.81 5.50
C LEU A 54 8.81 1.77 6.96
N GLY A 55 8.95 0.58 7.55
CA GLY A 55 9.41 0.34 8.92
C GLY A 55 8.27 -0.05 9.85
#